data_AF-A0A2V7JU70-F1
#
_entry.id   AF-A0A2V7JU70-F1
#
_cell.length_a   1.000
_cell.length_b   1.000
_cell.length_c   1.000
_cell.angle_alpha   90.00
_cell.angle_beta   90.00
_cell.angle_gamma   90.00
#
_symmetry.space_group_name_H-M   'P 1'
#
loop_
_entity.id
_entity.type
_entity.pdbx_description
1 polymer ?
#
loop_
_entity_poly.entity_id
_entity_poly.type
_entity_poly.pdbx_seq_one_letter_code
_entity_poly.pdbx_strand_id
1 'polypeptide(L)'
;MKRLGVVGSLVWDTIYGRDPAQPAVEEWGGISYSLAALDATLADDWVIVPMVKVGRDLAPRANQFLRTLRHLTPGARFIEVPEPNNRVTLRYYQLERRCEQMVGGVPPWTWPELGSLVADMDALYVNFISGYEMDLATAQLLRRGFPRFLYADLHSLFLGKEPDGTRVPQPLPNAPAWFGCFDIVQLNEEEMRQLGDDPLAAAAGALGRGCRTLVVTLGARGATYFTGRPVRTALLPAEGTPVLEGDPTGCGDVFGAAVVASLIAGANLDDALRLGTRMGARNVTHRGATGLRDHLLGRLSTV
;
A
#
# COMPACT_ATOMS: atom_id res chain seq x y z
N MET A 1 -3.93 -6.24 -23.62
CA MET A 1 -3.27 -5.49 -22.53
C MET A 1 -3.53 -6.23 -21.25
N LYS A 2 -2.49 -6.51 -20.45
CA LYS A 2 -2.63 -7.22 -19.17
C LYS A 2 -3.19 -6.27 -18.12
N ARG A 3 -3.91 -6.79 -17.13
CA ARG A 3 -4.72 -6.00 -16.19
C ARG A 3 -4.27 -6.25 -14.75
N LEU A 4 -3.76 -5.20 -14.10
CA LEU A 4 -3.43 -5.21 -12.68
C LEU A 4 -4.59 -4.56 -11.90
N GLY A 5 -5.32 -5.35 -11.13
CA GLY A 5 -6.32 -4.83 -10.21
C GLY A 5 -5.66 -4.26 -8.95
N VAL A 6 -6.06 -3.07 -8.54
CA VAL A 6 -5.49 -2.38 -7.37
C VAL A 6 -6.60 -2.07 -6.38
N VAL A 7 -6.65 -2.85 -5.29
CA VAL A 7 -7.63 -2.70 -4.21
C VAL A 7 -7.02 -1.86 -3.09
N GLY A 8 -7.74 -0.84 -2.64
CA GLY A 8 -7.36 -0.01 -1.50
C GLY A 8 -8.32 1.15 -1.29
N SER A 9 -7.95 2.07 -0.41
CA SER A 9 -8.76 3.26 -0.10
C SER A 9 -8.09 4.54 -0.56
N LEU A 10 -8.84 5.40 -1.24
CA LEU A 10 -8.48 6.81 -1.41
C LEU A 10 -8.82 7.55 -0.13
N VAL A 11 -7.82 8.23 0.45
CA VAL A 11 -7.95 8.96 1.70
C VAL A 11 -7.58 10.41 1.46
N TRP A 12 -8.37 11.32 2.04
CA TRP A 12 -8.04 12.74 2.04
C TRP A 12 -7.24 13.07 3.30
N ASP A 13 -5.95 13.35 3.12
CA ASP A 13 -5.03 13.56 4.23
C ASP A 13 -4.96 15.04 4.60
N THR A 14 -4.92 15.32 5.89
CA THR A 14 -4.54 16.61 6.46
C THR A 14 -3.27 16.41 7.26
N ILE A 15 -2.15 16.91 6.73
CA ILE A 15 -0.80 16.63 7.24
C ILE A 15 -0.28 17.85 7.99
N TYR A 16 -0.08 17.70 9.28
CA TYR A 16 0.60 18.66 10.14
C TYR A 16 2.07 18.25 10.27
N GLY A 17 2.96 19.13 9.80
CA GLY A 17 4.39 18.98 9.97
C GLY A 17 4.82 19.15 11.43
N ARG A 18 6.13 19.01 11.67
CA ARG A 18 6.73 19.16 13.00
C ARG A 18 6.72 20.61 13.51
N ASP A 19 6.72 21.57 12.59
CA ASP A 19 6.63 22.99 12.91
C ASP A 19 5.16 23.40 13.03
N PRO A 20 4.65 23.70 14.24
CA PRO A 20 3.25 24.05 14.44
C PRO A 20 2.89 25.41 13.81
N ALA A 21 3.86 26.23 13.41
CA ALA A 21 3.61 27.48 12.70
C ALA A 21 3.32 27.28 11.21
N GLN A 22 3.68 26.11 10.64
CA GLN A 22 3.38 25.81 9.24
C GLN A 22 1.93 25.37 9.08
N PRO A 23 1.24 25.85 8.02
CA PRO A 23 -0.11 25.42 7.74
C PRO A 23 -0.13 23.92 7.41
N ALA A 24 -1.23 23.26 7.77
CA ALA A 24 -1.46 21.89 7.34
C ALA A 24 -1.56 21.81 5.82
N VAL A 25 -1.04 20.72 5.27
CA VAL A 25 -1.19 20.39 3.85
C VAL A 25 -2.35 19.44 3.70
N GLU A 26 -3.27 19.74 2.78
CA GLU A 26 -4.36 18.83 2.42
C GLU A 26 -4.13 18.22 1.05
N GLU A 27 -4.02 16.90 0.97
CA GLU A 27 -3.71 16.21 -0.28
C GLU A 27 -4.29 14.79 -0.30
N TRP A 28 -4.36 14.19 -1.48
CA TRP A 28 -4.62 12.76 -1.61
C TRP A 28 -3.50 11.94 -0.96
N GLY A 29 -3.92 11.01 -0.11
CA GLY A 29 -3.09 9.96 0.46
C GLY A 29 -3.67 8.56 0.20
N GLY A 30 -3.21 7.59 0.99
CA GLY A 30 -3.62 6.19 0.83
C GLY A 30 -3.23 5.60 -0.52
N ILE A 31 -4.17 4.92 -1.18
CA ILE A 31 -3.91 4.19 -2.43
C ILE A 31 -3.46 5.10 -3.58
N SER A 32 -3.63 6.43 -3.47
CA SER A 32 -3.13 7.39 -4.45
C SER A 32 -1.61 7.30 -4.62
N TYR A 33 -0.84 7.04 -3.55
CA TYR A 33 0.60 6.79 -3.62
C TYR A 33 0.91 5.54 -4.45
N SER A 34 0.22 4.43 -4.18
CA SER A 34 0.36 3.19 -4.95
C SER A 34 0.02 3.39 -6.43
N LEU A 35 -1.07 4.09 -6.73
CA LEU A 35 -1.50 4.35 -8.11
C LEU A 35 -0.49 5.22 -8.87
N ALA A 36 0.04 6.27 -8.24
CA ALA A 36 1.07 7.12 -8.85
C ALA A 36 2.40 6.39 -9.07
N ALA A 37 2.79 5.52 -8.13
CA ALA A 37 3.98 4.68 -8.25
C ALA A 37 3.84 3.63 -9.34
N LEU A 38 2.68 2.98 -9.45
CA LEU A 38 2.37 2.08 -10.57
C LEU A 38 2.39 2.87 -11.89
N ASP A 39 1.82 4.07 -11.95
CA ASP A 39 1.82 4.88 -13.17
C ASP A 39 3.23 5.33 -13.62
N ALA A 40 4.20 5.27 -12.71
CA ALA A 40 5.61 5.53 -12.99
C ALA A 40 6.43 4.28 -13.33
N THR A 41 6.05 3.10 -12.83
CA THR A 41 6.89 1.89 -12.88
C THR A 41 6.29 0.73 -13.68
N LEU A 42 4.99 0.75 -13.97
CA LEU A 42 4.31 -0.30 -14.71
C LEU A 42 4.74 -0.32 -16.17
N ALA A 43 4.93 -1.51 -16.74
CA ALA A 43 5.29 -1.68 -18.13
C ALA A 43 4.12 -1.35 -19.07
N ASP A 44 4.43 -0.87 -20.29
CA ASP A 44 3.42 -0.40 -21.26
C ASP A 44 2.43 -1.49 -21.75
N ASP A 45 2.74 -2.77 -21.55
CA ASP A 45 1.84 -3.89 -21.89
C ASP A 45 0.79 -4.18 -20.80
N TRP A 46 0.85 -3.46 -19.68
CA TRP A 46 -0.07 -3.52 -18.55
C TRP A 46 -0.90 -2.24 -18.37
N VAL A 47 -2.09 -2.41 -17.77
CA VAL A 47 -2.92 -1.29 -17.30
C VAL A 47 -3.36 -1.48 -15.87
N ILE A 48 -3.53 -0.34 -15.18
CA ILE A 48 -4.03 -0.24 -13.83
C ILE A 48 -5.56 -0.23 -13.85
N VAL A 49 -6.17 -1.10 -13.06
CA VAL A 49 -7.62 -1.16 -12.84
C VAL A 49 -7.88 -0.85 -11.36
N PRO A 50 -8.19 0.41 -11.01
CA PRO A 50 -8.43 0.80 -9.62
C PRO A 50 -9.76 0.20 -9.15
N MET A 51 -9.70 -0.59 -8.09
CA MET A 51 -10.85 -1.20 -7.41
C MET A 51 -11.06 -0.48 -6.08
N VAL A 52 -11.55 0.74 -6.18
CA VAL A 52 -11.71 1.65 -5.04
C VAL A 52 -13.16 2.08 -4.91
N LYS A 53 -13.62 2.22 -3.67
CA LYS A 53 -14.87 2.89 -3.31
C LYS A 53 -14.53 4.32 -2.87
N VAL A 54 -15.35 5.30 -3.26
CA VAL A 54 -15.12 6.72 -2.95
C VAL A 54 -16.42 7.33 -2.45
N GLY A 55 -16.33 8.07 -1.35
CA GLY A 55 -17.48 8.79 -0.81
C GLY A 55 -17.95 9.89 -1.77
N ARG A 56 -19.27 10.06 -1.89
CA ARG A 56 -19.92 11.03 -2.81
C ARG A 56 -19.36 12.45 -2.66
N ASP A 57 -19.01 12.82 -1.45
CA ASP A 57 -18.47 14.13 -1.09
C ASP A 57 -17.11 14.45 -1.77
N LEU A 58 -16.29 13.44 -2.08
CA LEU A 58 -15.01 13.61 -2.77
C LEU A 58 -14.94 12.96 -4.17
N ALA A 59 -16.04 12.39 -4.66
CA ALA A 59 -16.10 11.76 -5.99
C ALA A 59 -15.62 12.68 -7.14
N PRO A 60 -15.97 13.99 -7.22
CA PRO A 60 -15.44 14.88 -8.25
C PRO A 60 -13.91 15.02 -8.20
N ARG A 61 -13.34 15.11 -6.99
CA ARG A 61 -11.90 15.26 -6.78
C ARG A 61 -11.14 13.96 -7.07
N ALA A 62 -11.72 12.81 -6.73
CA ALA A 62 -11.15 11.51 -7.06
C ALA A 62 -11.09 11.31 -8.59
N ASN A 63 -12.14 11.72 -9.31
CA ASN A 63 -12.13 11.71 -10.77
C ASN A 63 -11.05 12.62 -11.36
N GLN A 64 -10.81 13.79 -10.77
CA GLN A 64 -9.73 14.68 -11.19
C GLN A 64 -8.36 14.01 -11.04
N PHE A 65 -8.11 13.38 -9.88
CA PHE A 65 -6.87 12.65 -9.63
C PHE A 65 -6.69 11.48 -10.61
N LEU A 66 -7.70 10.62 -10.78
CA LEU A 66 -7.56 9.47 -11.70
C LEU A 66 -7.25 9.92 -13.13
N ARG A 67 -7.81 11.04 -13.60
CA ARG A 67 -7.50 11.58 -14.94
C ARG A 67 -6.04 12.02 -15.14
N THR A 68 -5.26 12.19 -14.07
CA THR A 68 -3.84 12.53 -14.20
C THR A 68 -2.96 11.32 -14.49
N LEU A 69 -3.47 10.10 -14.25
CA LEU A 69 -2.73 8.85 -14.41
C LEU A 69 -2.77 8.38 -15.87
N ARG A 70 -1.64 7.90 -16.40
CA ARG A 70 -1.47 7.56 -17.81
C ARG A 70 -1.73 6.08 -18.13
N HIS A 71 -1.42 5.18 -17.20
CA HIS A 71 -1.55 3.72 -17.35
C HIS A 71 -2.90 3.18 -16.86
N LEU A 72 -3.88 4.04 -16.59
CA LEU A 72 -5.22 3.57 -16.22
C LEU A 72 -5.91 2.88 -17.40
N THR A 73 -6.68 1.83 -17.10
CA THR A 73 -7.59 1.25 -18.08
C THR A 73 -8.52 2.33 -18.66
N PRO A 74 -8.75 2.38 -19.98
CA PRO A 74 -9.68 3.34 -20.56
C PRO A 74 -11.06 3.24 -19.90
N GLY A 75 -11.61 4.39 -19.52
CA GLY A 75 -12.89 4.46 -18.83
C GLY A 75 -12.88 3.93 -17.39
N ALA A 76 -11.71 3.83 -16.73
CA ALA A 76 -11.59 3.50 -15.31
C ALA A 76 -12.56 4.32 -14.46
N ARG A 77 -13.25 3.65 -13.54
CA ARG A 77 -14.18 4.26 -12.58
C ARG A 77 -13.95 3.67 -11.21
N PHE A 78 -14.24 4.46 -10.19
CA PHE A 78 -14.46 3.97 -8.84
C PHE A 78 -15.96 3.72 -8.61
N ILE A 79 -16.28 3.01 -7.53
CA ILE A 79 -17.67 2.90 -7.05
C ILE A 79 -17.94 4.08 -6.11
N GLU A 80 -18.87 4.95 -6.48
CA GLU A 80 -19.34 6.01 -5.58
C GLU A 80 -20.25 5.40 -4.51
N VAL A 81 -20.02 5.79 -3.25
CA VAL A 81 -20.83 5.37 -2.10
C VAL A 81 -21.45 6.59 -1.40
N PRO A 82 -22.63 6.47 -0.78
CA PRO A 82 -23.29 7.60 -0.12
C PRO A 82 -22.56 8.10 1.14
N GLU A 83 -21.72 7.27 1.75
CA GLU A 83 -20.95 7.60 2.95
C GLU A 83 -19.87 8.67 2.67
N PRO A 84 -19.47 9.45 3.69
CA PRO A 84 -18.34 10.37 3.55
C PRO A 84 -17.04 9.60 3.30
N ASN A 85 -16.22 10.12 2.39
CA ASN A 85 -14.92 9.54 2.09
C ASN A 85 -14.02 9.50 3.33
N ASN A 86 -13.13 8.51 3.40
CA ASN A 86 -12.13 8.41 4.45
C ASN A 86 -11.23 9.66 4.45
N ARG A 87 -10.99 10.20 5.65
CA ARG A 87 -10.11 11.35 5.90
C ARG A 87 -9.17 11.00 7.03
N VAL A 88 -7.90 11.34 6.86
CA VAL A 88 -6.88 11.05 7.86
C VAL A 88 -6.16 12.32 8.23
N THR A 89 -6.10 12.61 9.53
CA THR A 89 -5.25 13.66 10.07
C THR A 89 -3.95 13.04 10.56
N LEU A 90 -2.83 13.48 9.97
CA LEU A 90 -1.48 13.05 10.36
C LEU A 90 -0.80 14.18 11.13
N ARG A 91 -0.27 13.87 12.32
CA ARG A 91 0.53 14.81 13.12
C ARG A 91 1.91 14.25 13.40
N TYR A 92 2.91 14.78 12.72
CA TYR A 92 4.30 14.36 12.88
C TYR A 92 4.96 15.05 14.08
N TYR A 93 5.58 14.26 14.95
CA TYR A 93 6.37 14.76 16.10
C TYR A 93 7.82 14.29 16.07
N GLN A 94 8.16 13.28 15.26
CA GLN A 94 9.52 12.96 14.82
C GLN A 94 9.50 12.71 13.31
N LEU A 95 10.65 12.44 12.69
CA LEU A 95 10.71 12.16 11.25
C LEU A 95 9.81 10.95 10.87
N GLU A 96 9.92 9.85 11.61
CA GLU A 96 9.19 8.61 11.32
C GLU A 96 7.98 8.40 12.23
N ARG A 97 7.82 9.22 13.28
CA ARG A 97 6.73 9.05 14.25
C ARG A 97 5.63 10.09 14.07
N ARG A 98 4.42 9.57 13.96
CA ARG A 98 3.18 10.35 13.80
C ARG A 98 2.05 9.78 14.64
N CYS A 99 1.08 10.62 14.94
CA CYS A 99 -0.25 10.21 15.35
C CYS A 99 -1.19 10.32 14.15
N GLU A 100 -2.13 9.38 14.05
CA GLU A 100 -3.10 9.30 12.98
C GLU A 100 -4.51 9.26 13.56
N GLN A 101 -5.40 10.09 13.01
CA GLN A 101 -6.82 10.07 13.33
C GLN A 101 -7.62 9.92 12.03
N MET A 102 -8.41 8.86 11.93
CA MET A 102 -9.20 8.54 10.75
C MET A 102 -10.69 8.71 11.01
N VAL A 103 -11.35 9.47 10.14
CA VAL A 103 -12.81 9.61 10.09
C VAL A 103 -13.33 9.25 8.69
N GLY A 104 -14.65 9.18 8.54
CA GLY A 104 -15.31 8.71 7.32
C GLY A 104 -16.00 7.38 7.56
N GLY A 105 -16.29 6.66 6.48
CA GLY A 105 -17.01 5.38 6.59
C GLY A 105 -17.21 4.68 5.26
N VAL A 106 -16.24 4.76 4.35
CA VAL A 106 -16.33 4.00 3.09
C VAL A 106 -16.41 2.51 3.46
N PRO A 107 -17.46 1.78 3.03
CA PRO A 107 -17.68 0.41 3.47
C PRO A 107 -16.65 -0.55 2.86
N PRO A 108 -16.33 -1.67 3.53
CA PRO A 108 -15.45 -2.70 3.00
C PRO A 108 -16.00 -3.26 1.68
N TRP A 109 -15.11 -3.86 0.90
CA TRP A 109 -15.50 -4.78 -0.16
C TRP A 109 -16.06 -6.06 0.44
N THR A 110 -17.21 -6.48 -0.09
CA THR A 110 -17.73 -7.83 0.11
C THR A 110 -17.35 -8.71 -1.07
N TRP A 111 -17.29 -10.03 -0.86
CA TRP A 111 -17.01 -10.95 -1.97
C TRP A 111 -17.98 -10.83 -3.16
N PRO A 112 -19.32 -10.68 -2.98
CA PRO A 112 -20.23 -10.48 -4.11
C PRO A 112 -19.91 -9.25 -4.97
N GLU A 113 -19.43 -8.17 -4.36
CA GLU A 113 -19.02 -6.97 -5.08
C GLU A 113 -17.67 -7.17 -5.78
N LEU A 114 -16.67 -7.66 -5.06
CA LEU A 114 -15.29 -7.74 -5.53
C LEU A 114 -15.07 -8.89 -6.52
N GLY A 115 -15.75 -10.03 -6.33
CA GLY A 115 -15.49 -11.26 -7.08
C GLY A 115 -15.68 -11.11 -8.59
N SER A 116 -16.67 -10.32 -9.01
CA SER A 116 -16.90 -10.03 -10.44
C SER A 116 -15.83 -9.12 -11.03
N LEU A 117 -15.31 -8.17 -10.25
CA LEU A 117 -14.31 -7.19 -10.69
C LEU A 117 -12.92 -7.80 -10.86
N VAL A 118 -12.60 -8.84 -10.11
CA VAL A 118 -11.28 -9.49 -10.17
C VAL A 118 -11.19 -10.59 -11.22
N ALA A 119 -12.32 -11.01 -11.80
CA ALA A 119 -12.41 -12.19 -12.66
C ALA A 119 -11.50 -12.09 -13.90
N ASP A 120 -11.39 -10.90 -14.50
CA ASP A 120 -10.61 -10.60 -15.71
C ASP A 120 -9.22 -9.99 -15.42
N MET A 121 -8.80 -9.90 -14.15
CA MET A 121 -7.46 -9.39 -13.79
C MET A 121 -6.38 -10.46 -13.93
N ASP A 122 -5.20 -10.09 -14.40
CA ASP A 122 -4.04 -10.98 -14.51
C ASP A 122 -3.25 -11.07 -13.20
N ALA A 123 -3.27 -10.00 -12.41
CA ALA A 123 -2.66 -9.89 -11.08
C ALA A 123 -3.48 -8.94 -10.20
N LEU A 124 -3.40 -9.08 -8.87
CA LEU A 124 -3.91 -8.07 -7.94
C LEU A 124 -2.84 -7.59 -6.97
N TYR A 125 -2.94 -6.31 -6.66
CA TYR A 125 -2.32 -5.68 -5.50
C TYR A 125 -3.41 -5.19 -4.54
N VAL A 126 -3.38 -5.69 -3.31
CA VAL A 126 -4.27 -5.26 -2.22
C VAL A 126 -3.47 -4.44 -1.23
N ASN A 127 -3.72 -3.15 -1.17
CA ASN A 127 -3.09 -2.28 -0.17
C ASN A 127 -4.11 -1.92 0.91
N PHE A 128 -3.94 -2.46 2.11
CA PHE A 128 -4.78 -2.13 3.25
C PHE A 128 -4.38 -0.75 3.79
N ILE A 129 -5.10 0.28 3.34
CA ILE A 129 -4.88 1.67 3.72
C ILE A 129 -5.72 2.03 4.96
N SER A 130 -7.03 1.76 4.91
CA SER A 130 -7.93 2.03 6.02
C SER A 130 -7.86 0.94 7.10
N GLY A 131 -7.41 -0.27 6.73
CA GLY A 131 -7.50 -1.47 7.56
C GLY A 131 -8.90 -2.11 7.51
N TYR A 132 -9.78 -1.56 6.69
CA TYR A 132 -11.17 -2.00 6.52
C TYR A 132 -11.51 -2.22 5.04
N GLU A 133 -10.52 -2.40 4.17
CA GLU A 133 -10.74 -2.70 2.75
C GLU A 133 -11.58 -3.97 2.55
N MET A 134 -11.39 -4.99 3.39
CA MET A 134 -12.18 -6.23 3.44
C MET A 134 -11.93 -6.96 4.75
N ASP A 135 -12.81 -7.90 5.09
CA ASP A 135 -12.62 -8.82 6.23
C ASP A 135 -11.88 -10.10 5.82
N LEU A 136 -11.49 -10.91 6.81
CA LEU A 136 -10.76 -12.16 6.58
C LEU A 136 -11.58 -13.15 5.74
N ALA A 137 -12.90 -13.20 5.94
CA ALA A 137 -13.78 -14.09 5.17
C ALA A 137 -13.76 -13.74 3.68
N THR A 138 -13.83 -12.44 3.36
CA THR A 138 -13.72 -11.93 2.00
C THR A 138 -12.33 -12.17 1.42
N ALA A 139 -11.26 -11.98 2.20
CA ALA A 139 -9.89 -12.28 1.74
C ALA A 139 -9.69 -13.77 1.41
N GLN A 140 -10.27 -14.67 2.20
CA GLN A 140 -10.25 -16.11 1.93
C GLN A 140 -11.03 -16.48 0.66
N LEU A 141 -12.19 -15.85 0.44
CA LEU A 141 -12.96 -16.03 -0.79
C LEU A 141 -12.21 -15.45 -2.00
N LEU A 142 -11.55 -14.30 -1.84
CA LEU A 142 -10.69 -13.71 -2.86
C LEU A 142 -9.57 -14.67 -3.27
N ARG A 143 -8.81 -15.23 -2.31
CA ARG A 143 -7.75 -16.20 -2.62
C ARG A 143 -8.28 -17.42 -3.37
N ARG A 144 -9.47 -17.92 -3.01
CA ARG A 144 -10.13 -19.06 -3.67
C ARG A 144 -10.61 -18.72 -5.07
N GLY A 145 -11.23 -17.56 -5.24
CA GLY A 145 -11.78 -17.09 -6.52
C GLY A 145 -10.74 -16.50 -7.48
N PHE A 146 -9.55 -16.16 -6.97
CA PHE A 146 -8.45 -15.59 -7.74
C PHE A 146 -7.15 -16.39 -7.48
N PRO A 147 -6.88 -17.47 -8.25
CA PRO A 147 -5.70 -18.32 -8.07
C PRO A 147 -4.40 -17.74 -8.66
N ARG A 148 -4.48 -16.57 -9.30
CA ARG A 148 -3.32 -15.87 -9.90
C ARG A 148 -2.53 -15.09 -8.84
N PHE A 149 -1.55 -14.30 -9.28
CA PHE A 149 -0.63 -13.58 -8.41
C PHE A 149 -1.35 -12.52 -7.55
N LEU A 150 -1.18 -12.63 -6.23
CA LEU A 150 -1.72 -11.71 -5.22
C LEU A 150 -0.62 -11.15 -4.32
N TYR A 151 -0.43 -9.84 -4.35
CA TYR A 151 0.41 -9.11 -3.40
C TYR A 151 -0.47 -8.34 -2.42
N ALA A 152 -0.13 -8.35 -1.13
CA ALA A 152 -0.80 -7.50 -0.15
C ALA A 152 0.14 -6.75 0.78
N ASP A 153 -0.13 -5.48 1.01
CA ASP A 153 0.39 -4.73 2.16
C ASP A 153 -0.64 -4.77 3.28
N LEU A 154 -0.29 -5.35 4.43
CA LEU A 154 -1.20 -5.54 5.57
C LEU A 154 -1.04 -4.46 6.64
N HIS A 155 -0.25 -3.40 6.41
CA HIS A 155 0.06 -2.32 7.36
C HIS A 155 -1.13 -1.95 8.27
N SER A 156 -2.22 -1.47 7.67
CA SER A 156 -3.35 -0.95 8.45
C SER A 156 -4.23 -2.02 9.10
N LEU A 157 -4.01 -3.31 8.84
CA LEU A 157 -4.63 -4.39 9.61
C LEU A 157 -4.04 -4.53 11.02
N PHE A 158 -2.85 -3.97 11.25
CA PHE A 158 -2.22 -3.91 12.58
C PHE A 158 -2.56 -2.60 13.32
N LEU A 159 -3.62 -1.91 12.88
CA LEU A 159 -4.09 -0.66 13.48
C LEU A 159 -5.56 -0.78 13.87
N GLY A 160 -5.82 -0.61 15.15
CA GLY A 160 -7.15 -0.40 15.72
C GLY A 160 -7.65 1.03 15.49
N LYS A 161 -8.93 1.27 15.74
CA LYS A 161 -9.52 2.62 15.71
C LYS A 161 -10.32 2.84 16.99
N GLU A 162 -9.89 3.82 17.77
CA GLU A 162 -10.61 4.27 18.97
C GLU A 162 -11.89 5.04 18.61
N PRO A 163 -12.83 5.25 19.55
CA PRO A 163 -14.09 5.96 19.28
C PRO A 163 -13.92 7.38 18.72
N ASP A 164 -12.83 8.07 19.06
CA ASP A 164 -12.50 9.40 18.53
C ASP A 164 -11.84 9.34 17.14
N GLY A 165 -11.60 8.15 16.59
CA GLY A 165 -10.94 7.95 15.30
C GLY A 165 -9.42 7.76 15.40
N THR A 166 -8.82 7.87 16.59
CA THR A 166 -7.38 7.67 16.76
C THR A 166 -6.98 6.25 16.36
N ARG A 167 -5.94 6.14 15.54
CA ARG A 167 -5.38 4.85 15.10
C ARG A 167 -4.28 4.43 16.07
N VAL A 168 -4.41 3.23 16.60
CA VAL A 168 -3.49 2.67 17.61
C VAL A 168 -2.96 1.33 17.16
N PRO A 169 -1.68 0.99 17.44
CA PRO A 169 -1.17 -0.34 17.18
C PRO A 169 -2.06 -1.42 17.82
N GLN A 170 -2.44 -2.43 17.03
CA GLN A 170 -3.27 -3.54 17.45
C GLN A 170 -2.78 -4.83 16.78
N PRO A 171 -2.48 -5.90 17.54
CA PRO A 171 -2.07 -7.17 16.95
C PRO A 171 -3.13 -7.71 15.98
N LEU A 172 -2.71 -8.18 14.81
CA LEU A 172 -3.59 -8.73 13.78
C LEU A 172 -4.23 -10.05 14.25
N PRO A 173 -5.56 -10.09 14.49
CA PRO A 173 -6.22 -11.33 14.87
C PRO A 173 -6.13 -12.36 13.74
N ASN A 174 -5.78 -13.59 14.09
CA ASN A 174 -5.61 -14.69 13.15
C ASN A 174 -4.63 -14.38 11.99
N ALA A 175 -3.54 -13.66 12.26
CA ALA A 175 -2.52 -13.33 11.25
C ALA A 175 -2.10 -14.50 10.33
N PRO A 176 -1.91 -15.76 10.81
CA PRO A 176 -1.60 -16.89 9.93
C PRO A 176 -2.65 -17.15 8.83
N ALA A 177 -3.93 -16.87 9.08
CA ALA A 177 -4.99 -17.04 8.10
C ALA A 177 -4.95 -15.94 7.03
N TRP A 178 -4.63 -14.70 7.42
CA TRP A 178 -4.40 -13.60 6.50
C TRP A 178 -3.22 -13.89 5.56
N PHE A 179 -2.10 -14.38 6.10
CA PHE A 179 -0.94 -14.73 5.27
C PHE A 179 -1.25 -15.81 4.23
N GLY A 180 -2.14 -16.76 4.54
CA GLY A 180 -2.59 -17.77 3.56
C GLY A 180 -3.44 -17.22 2.41
N CYS A 181 -3.84 -15.94 2.46
CA CYS A 181 -4.69 -15.32 1.43
C CYS A 181 -3.89 -14.65 0.30
N PHE A 182 -2.56 -14.53 0.41
CA PHE A 182 -1.74 -13.77 -0.54
C PHE A 182 -0.44 -14.52 -0.88
N ASP A 183 0.09 -14.31 -2.09
CA ASP A 183 1.36 -14.91 -2.51
C ASP A 183 2.56 -14.16 -1.91
N ILE A 184 2.46 -12.83 -1.83
CA ILE A 184 3.47 -11.99 -1.19
C ILE A 184 2.77 -11.06 -0.22
N VAL A 185 3.34 -10.95 0.98
CA VAL A 185 2.84 -10.07 2.04
C VAL A 185 3.93 -9.08 2.41
N GLN A 186 3.56 -7.80 2.48
CA GLN A 186 4.37 -6.71 3.00
C GLN A 186 3.89 -6.31 4.41
N LEU A 187 4.87 -6.04 5.26
CA LEU A 187 4.75 -5.47 6.61
C LEU A 187 5.92 -4.50 6.85
N ASN A 188 5.87 -3.74 7.93
CA ASN A 188 7.02 -3.04 8.50
C ASN A 188 7.60 -3.75 9.73
N GLU A 189 8.70 -3.22 10.27
CA GLU A 189 9.37 -3.78 11.45
C GLU A 189 8.50 -3.80 12.71
N GLU A 190 7.64 -2.80 12.91
CA GLU A 190 6.75 -2.73 14.08
C GLU A 190 5.67 -3.82 14.02
N GLU A 191 5.05 -4.00 12.86
CA GLU A 191 4.08 -5.07 12.61
C GLU A 191 4.70 -6.45 12.74
N MET A 192 5.93 -6.62 12.22
CA MET A 192 6.65 -7.86 12.37
C MET A 192 6.87 -8.20 13.86
N ARG A 193 7.18 -7.20 14.70
CA ARG A 193 7.32 -7.38 16.15
C ARG A 193 6.00 -7.75 16.82
N GLN A 194 4.87 -7.24 16.33
CA GLN A 194 3.54 -7.62 16.84
C GLN A 194 3.17 -9.09 16.56
N LEU A 195 3.86 -9.77 15.63
CA LEU A 195 3.67 -11.19 15.35
C LEU A 195 4.45 -12.12 16.30
N GLY A 196 5.41 -11.57 17.03
CA GLY A 196 6.25 -12.30 18.00
C GLY A 196 7.70 -11.84 17.99
N ASP A 197 8.45 -12.27 19.00
CA ASP A 197 9.84 -11.85 19.22
C ASP A 197 10.85 -12.51 18.27
N ASP A 198 10.48 -13.61 17.61
CA ASP A 198 11.32 -14.31 16.63
C ASP A 198 10.77 -14.10 15.20
N PRO A 199 11.39 -13.19 14.42
CA PRO A 199 10.98 -12.94 13.05
C PRO A 199 11.06 -14.17 12.14
N LEU A 200 12.02 -15.07 12.37
CA LEU A 200 12.18 -16.27 11.55
C LEU A 200 11.05 -17.26 11.81
N ALA A 201 10.65 -17.44 13.07
CA ALA A 201 9.50 -18.28 13.42
C ALA A 201 8.19 -17.71 12.87
N ALA A 202 7.96 -16.40 13.00
CA ALA A 202 6.79 -15.74 12.44
C ALA A 202 6.74 -15.88 10.90
N ALA A 203 7.87 -15.66 10.23
CA ALA A 203 7.99 -15.87 8.79
C ALA A 203 7.75 -17.33 8.39
N ALA A 204 8.31 -18.30 9.11
CA ALA A 204 8.09 -19.72 8.85
C ALA A 204 6.60 -20.10 8.98
N GLY A 205 5.89 -19.54 9.97
CA GLY A 205 4.45 -19.70 10.14
C GLY A 205 3.66 -19.13 8.96
N ALA A 206 3.98 -17.91 8.53
CA ALA A 206 3.36 -17.27 7.36
C ALA A 206 3.59 -18.09 6.08
N LEU A 207 4.85 -18.47 5.83
CA LEU A 207 5.24 -19.25 4.66
C LEU A 207 4.58 -20.64 4.67
N GLY A 208 4.42 -21.25 5.85
CA GLY A 208 3.73 -22.52 6.05
C GLY A 208 2.25 -22.50 5.64
N ARG A 209 1.59 -21.34 5.68
CA ARG A 209 0.16 -21.17 5.37
C ARG A 209 -0.16 -20.87 3.90
N GLY A 210 0.85 -20.66 3.07
CA GLY A 210 0.67 -20.46 1.61
C GLY A 210 1.29 -19.18 1.07
N CYS A 211 1.66 -18.24 1.95
CA CYS A 211 2.49 -17.10 1.58
C CYS A 211 3.82 -17.62 1.01
N ARG A 212 4.26 -17.08 -0.12
CA ARG A 212 5.53 -17.47 -0.77
C ARG A 212 6.68 -16.57 -0.33
N THR A 213 6.37 -15.31 -0.05
CA THR A 213 7.35 -14.32 0.39
C THR A 213 6.72 -13.36 1.40
N LEU A 214 7.37 -13.22 2.56
CA LEU A 214 7.10 -12.15 3.51
C LEU A 214 8.17 -11.07 3.35
N VAL A 215 7.77 -9.82 3.18
CA VAL A 215 8.64 -8.64 3.02
C VAL A 215 8.43 -7.73 4.22
N VAL A 216 9.52 -7.30 4.84
CA VAL A 216 9.54 -6.41 6.00
C VAL A 216 10.32 -5.15 5.64
N THR A 217 9.63 -4.02 5.48
CA THR A 217 10.28 -2.73 5.25
C THR A 217 10.91 -2.21 6.55
N LEU A 218 12.12 -1.67 6.45
CA LEU A 218 12.95 -1.21 7.58
C LEU A 218 13.26 0.29 7.51
N GLY A 219 12.37 1.08 6.88
CA GLY A 219 12.56 2.51 6.67
C GLY A 219 13.85 2.80 5.90
N ALA A 220 14.66 3.75 6.40
CA ALA A 220 15.94 4.12 5.79
C ALA A 220 16.99 2.99 5.72
N ARG A 221 16.75 1.85 6.38
CA ARG A 221 17.66 0.68 6.34
C ARG A 221 17.39 -0.26 5.16
N GLY A 222 16.29 -0.06 4.42
CA GLY A 222 15.92 -0.89 3.28
C GLY A 222 14.81 -1.89 3.62
N ALA A 223 14.96 -3.16 3.22
CA ALA A 223 13.96 -4.19 3.48
C ALA A 223 14.61 -5.56 3.74
N THR A 224 13.98 -6.38 4.58
CA THR A 224 14.31 -7.81 4.72
C THR A 224 13.20 -8.62 4.09
N TYR A 225 13.52 -9.77 3.50
CA TYR A 225 12.50 -10.71 3.03
C TYR A 225 12.75 -12.13 3.54
N PHE A 226 11.69 -12.92 3.56
CA PHE A 226 11.68 -14.34 3.92
C PHE A 226 10.96 -15.12 2.84
N THR A 227 11.54 -16.21 2.34
CA THR A 227 10.96 -17.01 1.25
C THR A 227 11.40 -18.46 1.29
N GLY A 228 10.68 -19.34 0.58
CA GLY A 228 11.06 -20.73 0.38
C GLY A 228 10.77 -21.66 1.56
N ARG A 229 10.98 -22.96 1.33
CA ARG A 229 10.88 -24.04 2.32
C ARG A 229 12.04 -25.02 2.07
N PRO A 230 13.12 -25.07 2.88
CA PRO A 230 13.33 -24.33 4.14
C PRO A 230 13.40 -22.80 3.95
N VAL A 231 13.09 -22.06 5.01
CA VAL A 231 13.04 -20.59 4.99
C VAL A 231 14.43 -20.01 4.72
N ARG A 232 14.48 -19.11 3.74
CA ARG A 232 15.64 -18.28 3.39
C ARG A 232 15.31 -16.84 3.70
N THR A 233 16.31 -16.08 4.14
CA THR A 233 16.16 -14.65 4.42
C THR A 233 17.39 -13.89 3.95
N ALA A 234 17.18 -12.63 3.54
CA ALA A 234 18.25 -11.70 3.26
C ALA A 234 17.80 -10.26 3.57
N LEU A 235 18.78 -9.44 3.97
CA LEU A 235 18.63 -7.99 4.08
C LEU A 235 19.04 -7.35 2.75
N LEU A 236 18.16 -6.49 2.23
CA LEU A 236 18.43 -5.58 1.13
C LEU A 236 18.63 -4.19 1.69
N PRO A 237 19.88 -3.71 1.80
CA PRO A 237 20.14 -2.38 2.33
C PRO A 237 19.57 -1.32 1.39
N ALA A 238 19.12 -0.20 1.96
CA ALA A 238 18.79 0.98 1.17
C ALA A 238 20.02 1.44 0.37
N GLU A 239 19.80 1.79 -0.90
CA GLU A 239 20.83 2.32 -1.78
C GLU A 239 20.90 3.86 -1.63
N GLY A 240 22.10 4.41 -1.52
CA GLY A 240 22.33 5.86 -1.42
C GLY A 240 22.39 6.40 0.01
N THR A 241 22.44 7.73 0.13
CA THR A 241 22.52 8.43 1.42
C THR A 241 21.13 8.52 2.05
N PRO A 242 20.96 8.18 3.34
CA PRO A 242 19.70 8.36 4.05
C PRO A 242 19.22 9.81 3.96
N VAL A 243 17.98 9.99 3.53
CA VAL A 243 17.32 11.30 3.54
C VAL A 243 16.94 11.62 4.98
N LEU A 244 17.56 12.65 5.56
CA LEU A 244 17.38 13.04 6.96
C LEU A 244 16.15 13.94 7.18
N GLU A 245 15.59 14.49 6.11
CA GLU A 245 14.46 15.43 6.14
C GLU A 245 13.48 15.15 5.01
N GLY A 246 12.19 15.12 5.32
CA GLY A 246 11.16 14.84 4.33
C GLY A 246 9.86 14.36 4.97
N ASP A 247 8.99 13.81 4.13
CA ASP A 247 7.71 13.21 4.51
C ASP A 247 7.73 11.72 4.17
N PRO A 248 7.78 10.81 5.17
CA PRO A 248 7.79 9.38 4.90
C PRO A 248 6.39 8.83 4.54
N THR A 249 5.34 9.65 4.54
CA THR A 249 3.97 9.21 4.18
C THR A 249 3.98 8.56 2.80
N GLY A 250 3.36 7.38 2.69
CA GLY A 250 3.25 6.66 1.42
C GLY A 250 4.51 5.95 0.94
N CYS A 251 5.64 5.99 1.66
CA CYS A 251 6.86 5.30 1.21
C CYS A 251 6.68 3.78 1.08
N GLY A 252 5.93 3.15 2.00
CA GLY A 252 5.56 1.74 1.94
C GLY A 252 4.62 1.43 0.76
N ASP A 253 3.67 2.33 0.48
CA ASP A 253 2.73 2.22 -0.64
C ASP A 253 3.44 2.30 -2.00
N VAL A 254 4.41 3.21 -2.12
CA VAL A 254 5.27 3.37 -3.30
C VAL A 254 6.19 2.16 -3.46
N PHE A 255 6.78 1.68 -2.36
CA PHE A 255 7.61 0.48 -2.36
C PHE A 255 6.80 -0.72 -2.87
N GLY A 256 5.64 -1.00 -2.29
CA GLY A 256 4.82 -2.16 -2.64
C GLY A 256 4.36 -2.12 -4.10
N ALA A 257 3.88 -0.94 -4.55
CA ALA A 257 3.51 -0.71 -5.94
C ALA A 257 4.67 -0.98 -6.93
N ALA A 258 5.87 -0.45 -6.66
CA ALA A 258 7.03 -0.64 -7.51
C ALA A 258 7.51 -2.11 -7.53
N VAL A 259 7.44 -2.81 -6.39
CA VAL A 259 7.73 -4.25 -6.30
C VAL A 259 6.75 -5.03 -7.17
N VAL A 260 5.45 -4.77 -7.03
CA VAL A 260 4.41 -5.44 -7.82
C VAL A 260 4.66 -5.22 -9.31
N ALA A 261 4.81 -3.97 -9.75
CA ALA A 261 5.07 -3.63 -11.15
C ALA A 261 6.29 -4.38 -11.71
N SER A 262 7.38 -4.43 -10.94
CA SER A 262 8.61 -5.12 -11.35
C SER A 262 8.42 -6.64 -11.45
N LEU A 263 7.73 -7.26 -10.50
CA LEU A 263 7.51 -8.71 -10.48
C LEU A 263 6.61 -9.16 -11.64
N ILE A 264 5.52 -8.44 -11.90
CA ILE A 264 4.59 -8.80 -12.99
C ILE A 264 5.19 -8.52 -14.38
N ALA A 265 6.21 -7.66 -14.46
CA ALA A 265 7.05 -7.46 -15.64
C ALA A 265 8.10 -8.57 -15.84
N GLY A 266 8.23 -9.51 -14.89
CA GLY A 266 9.11 -10.68 -14.98
C GLY A 266 10.47 -10.51 -14.31
N ALA A 267 10.69 -9.45 -13.54
CA ALA A 267 11.90 -9.32 -12.73
C ALA A 267 11.93 -10.40 -11.63
N ASN A 268 13.14 -10.75 -11.19
CA ASN A 268 13.30 -11.58 -10.00
C ASN A 268 13.00 -10.76 -8.72
N LEU A 269 12.88 -11.46 -7.59
CA LEU A 269 12.52 -10.85 -6.30
C LEU A 269 13.54 -9.80 -5.83
N ASP A 270 14.84 -10.07 -6.00
CA ASP A 270 15.90 -9.15 -5.54
C ASP A 270 15.82 -7.81 -6.28
N ASP A 271 15.75 -7.86 -7.62
CA ASP A 271 15.63 -6.68 -8.47
C ASP A 271 14.36 -5.88 -8.17
N ALA A 272 13.24 -6.57 -7.96
CA ALA A 272 11.97 -5.94 -7.62
C ALA A 272 12.03 -5.20 -6.27
N LEU A 273 12.60 -5.85 -5.24
CA LEU A 273 12.74 -5.25 -3.90
C LEU A 273 13.75 -4.09 -3.89
N ARG A 274 14.83 -4.17 -4.68
CA ARG A 274 15.75 -3.04 -4.89
C ARG A 274 15.05 -1.86 -5.54
N LEU A 275 14.25 -2.09 -6.58
CA LEU A 275 13.46 -1.04 -7.21
C LEU A 275 12.47 -0.42 -6.21
N GLY A 276 11.74 -1.25 -5.46
CA GLY A 276 10.83 -0.82 -4.40
C GLY A 276 11.52 0.09 -3.40
N THR A 277 12.69 -0.33 -2.91
CA THR A 277 13.48 0.42 -1.92
C THR A 277 13.92 1.78 -2.47
N ARG A 278 14.40 1.83 -3.71
CA ARG A 278 14.76 3.10 -4.37
C ARG A 278 13.57 4.04 -4.56
N MET A 279 12.42 3.51 -4.99
CA MET A 279 11.23 4.33 -5.22
C MET A 279 10.64 4.86 -3.90
N GLY A 280 10.60 4.01 -2.86
CA GLY A 280 10.20 4.43 -1.52
C GLY A 280 11.12 5.50 -0.94
N ALA A 281 12.44 5.34 -1.06
CA ALA A 281 13.42 6.34 -0.62
C ALA A 281 13.27 7.67 -1.38
N ARG A 282 12.96 7.61 -2.68
CA ARG A 282 12.70 8.79 -3.50
C ARG A 282 11.42 9.53 -3.10
N ASN A 283 10.39 8.81 -2.66
CA ASN A 283 9.14 9.42 -2.21
C ASN A 283 9.33 10.33 -0.99
N VAL A 284 10.32 10.07 -0.13
CA VAL A 284 10.57 10.85 1.10
C VAL A 284 10.68 12.36 0.83
N THR A 285 11.18 12.75 -0.34
CA THR A 285 11.37 14.16 -0.72
C THR A 285 10.16 14.78 -1.43
N HIS A 286 9.04 14.06 -1.54
CA HIS A 286 7.82 14.51 -2.17
C HIS A 286 6.64 14.40 -1.21
N ARG A 287 5.80 15.43 -1.14
CA ARG A 287 4.63 15.46 -0.25
C ARG A 287 3.35 15.21 -1.03
N GLY A 288 2.58 14.22 -0.61
CA GLY A 288 1.28 13.90 -1.22
C GLY A 288 1.36 13.20 -2.57
N ALA A 289 0.22 12.74 -3.10
CA ALA A 289 0.21 11.97 -4.36
C ALA A 289 0.22 12.83 -5.64
N THR A 290 -0.17 14.11 -5.57
CA THR A 290 -0.18 15.00 -6.75
C THR A 290 1.24 15.19 -7.29
N GLY A 291 1.44 14.96 -8.59
CA GLY A 291 2.76 15.09 -9.23
C GLY A 291 3.78 14.00 -8.89
N LEU A 292 3.44 13.07 -7.98
CA LEU A 292 4.35 12.04 -7.47
C LEU A 292 4.92 11.16 -8.59
N ARG A 293 4.11 10.82 -9.59
CA ARG A 293 4.55 10.07 -10.76
C ARG A 293 5.78 10.71 -11.43
N ASP A 294 5.69 12.01 -11.74
CA ASP A 294 6.76 12.71 -12.45
C ASP A 294 7.99 12.92 -11.54
N HIS A 295 7.78 13.08 -10.23
CA HIS A 295 8.84 13.02 -9.23
C HIS A 295 9.57 11.67 -9.27
N LEU A 296 8.84 10.56 -9.19
CA LEU A 296 9.40 9.21 -9.20
C LEU A 296 10.17 8.88 -10.49
N LEU A 297 9.75 9.45 -11.62
CA LEU A 297 10.45 9.36 -12.90
C LEU A 297 11.66 10.30 -13.03
N GLY A 298 11.85 11.21 -12.07
CA GLY A 298 12.91 12.22 -12.11
C GLY A 298 12.75 13.31 -13.14
N ARG A 299 11.49 13.59 -13.48
CA ARG A 299 11.13 14.67 -14.41
C ARG A 299 10.88 15.99 -13.69
N LEU A 300 10.70 15.95 -12.37
CA LEU A 300 10.68 17.15 -11.52
C LEU A 300 12.09 17.36 -10.96
N SER A 301 12.70 18.50 -11.32
CA SER A 301 13.87 19.01 -10.60
C SER A 301 13.41 19.43 -9.21
N THR A 302 14.14 19.01 -8.18
CA THR A 302 13.98 19.51 -6.81
C THR A 302 13.96 21.04 -6.84
N VAL A 303 12.84 21.64 -6.43
CA VAL A 303 12.75 23.07 -6.12
C VAL A 303 13.42 23.32 -4.78
#